data_AF-A0A1S9PHS8-F1
#
_entry.id   AF-A0A1S9PHS8-F1
#
_cell.length_a   1.000
_cell.length_b   1.000
_cell.length_c   1.000
_cell.angle_alpha   90.00
_cell.angle_beta   90.00
_cell.angle_gamma   90.00
#
_symmetry.space_group_name_H-M   'P 1'
#
loop_
_entity.id
_entity.type
_entity.pdbx_description
1 polymer ?
#
loop_
_entity_poly.entity_id
_entity_poly.type
_entity_poly.pdbx_seq_one_letter_code
_entity_poly.pdbx_strand_id
1 'polypeptide(L)'
;MSAYLLLEREKAVMKAAQHHMRFHQYYEASYNFSALAELYVMENRLSEAKWYYLQSLLLSRRQGDQWHTFKNLSALGLIKADLGDIGQAQQDLSEARSIAVAMGRKTDVVDVDAKIYYVRTNKIWLPKSELRYADAAELPVKIK
;
A
#
# COMPACT_ATOMS: atom_id res chain seq x y z
N MET A 1 14.06 -1.95 -15.30
CA MET A 1 13.56 -3.26 -14.84
C MET A 1 12.68 -3.83 -15.94
N SER A 2 12.88 -5.07 -16.41
CA SER A 2 12.01 -5.66 -17.45
C SER A 2 10.66 -6.09 -16.85
N ALA A 3 9.56 -5.94 -17.58
CA ALA A 3 8.21 -6.38 -17.16
C ALA A 3 8.18 -7.86 -16.75
N TYR A 4 9.00 -8.69 -17.39
CA TYR A 4 9.17 -10.10 -17.05
C TYR A 4 9.70 -10.30 -15.61
N LEU A 5 10.67 -9.47 -15.19
CA LEU A 5 11.27 -9.56 -13.87
C LEU A 5 10.29 -9.13 -12.76
N LEU A 6 9.42 -8.16 -13.05
CA LEU A 6 8.36 -7.75 -12.11
C LEU A 6 7.32 -8.86 -11.92
N LEU A 7 6.88 -9.49 -13.01
CA LEU A 7 5.92 -10.59 -12.95
C LEU A 7 6.44 -11.81 -12.17
N GLU A 8 7.70 -12.21 -12.40
CA GLU A 8 8.30 -13.32 -11.65
C GLU A 8 8.46 -12.99 -10.17
N ARG A 9 8.80 -11.73 -9.85
CA ARG A 9 8.86 -11.27 -8.47
C ARG A 9 7.48 -11.26 -7.80
N GLU A 10 6.45 -10.76 -8.47
CA GLU A 10 5.06 -10.79 -7.98
C GLU A 10 4.63 -12.22 -7.64
N LYS A 11 4.81 -13.17 -8.56
CA LYS A 11 4.48 -14.59 -8.33
C LYS A 11 5.22 -15.18 -7.14
N ALA A 12 6.53 -14.89 -7.03
CA ALA A 12 7.35 -15.40 -5.93
C ALA A 12 6.86 -14.87 -4.57
N VAL A 13 6.60 -13.57 -4.46
CA VAL A 13 6.10 -12.96 -3.22
C VAL A 13 4.69 -13.45 -2.90
N MET A 14 3.82 -13.59 -3.90
CA MET A 14 2.46 -14.11 -3.71
C MET A 14 2.45 -15.55 -3.18
N LYS A 15 3.33 -16.41 -3.71
CA LYS A 15 3.50 -17.78 -3.22
C LYS A 15 4.00 -17.80 -1.77
N ALA A 16 4.95 -16.92 -1.43
CA ALA A 16 5.44 -16.78 -0.05
C ALA A 16 4.33 -16.30 0.90
N ALA A 17 3.55 -15.29 0.50
CA ALA A 17 2.42 -14.79 1.29
C ALA A 17 1.39 -15.89 1.57
N GLN A 18 1.02 -16.67 0.55
CA GLN A 18 0.08 -17.80 0.69
C GLN A 18 0.62 -18.87 1.63
N HIS A 19 1.91 -19.22 1.51
CA HIS A 19 2.56 -20.16 2.41
C HIS A 19 2.51 -19.65 3.86
N HIS A 20 2.97 -18.42 4.11
CA HIS A 20 2.99 -17.85 5.46
C HIS A 20 1.59 -17.71 6.06
N MET A 21 0.59 -17.33 5.27
CA MET A 21 -0.81 -17.32 5.71
C MET A 21 -1.31 -18.73 6.08
N ARG A 22 -1.02 -19.74 5.26
CA ARG A 22 -1.41 -21.13 5.51
C ARG A 22 -0.80 -21.69 6.80
N PHE A 23 0.46 -21.32 7.09
CA PHE A 23 1.18 -21.78 8.27
C PHE A 23 1.10 -20.80 9.45
N HIS A 24 0.18 -19.82 9.42
CA HIS A 24 -0.04 -18.86 10.50
C HIS A 24 1.20 -18.01 10.86
N GLN A 25 2.12 -17.84 9.92
CA GLN A 25 3.32 -17.01 10.02
C GLN A 25 2.96 -15.56 9.68
N TYR A 26 2.10 -14.95 10.49
CA TYR A 26 1.49 -13.65 10.20
C TYR A 26 2.46 -12.48 10.16
N TYR A 27 3.59 -12.58 10.89
CA TYR A 27 4.65 -11.59 10.82
C TYR A 27 5.22 -11.52 9.39
N GLU A 28 5.73 -12.63 8.86
CA GLU A 28 6.27 -12.71 7.50
C GLU A 28 5.21 -12.42 6.42
N ALA A 29 3.98 -12.90 6.61
CA ALA A 29 2.87 -12.62 5.70
C ALA A 29 2.59 -11.11 5.58
N SER A 30 2.70 -10.36 6.69
CA SER A 30 2.52 -8.90 6.70
C SER A 30 3.53 -8.21 5.78
N TYR A 31 4.80 -8.60 5.87
CA TYR A 31 5.86 -8.06 5.01
C TYR A 31 5.72 -8.49 3.54
N ASN A 32 5.23 -9.70 3.28
CA ASN A 32 4.93 -10.10 1.89
C ASN A 32 3.78 -9.29 1.29
N PHE A 33 2.75 -8.97 2.07
CA PHE A 33 1.65 -8.14 1.58
C PHE A 33 2.09 -6.71 1.28
N SER A 34 2.91 -6.08 2.13
CA SER A 34 3.44 -4.74 1.82
C SER A 34 4.39 -4.78 0.63
N ALA A 35 5.19 -5.83 0.46
CA ALA A 35 6.02 -6.03 -0.74
C ALA A 35 5.18 -6.20 -2.02
N LEU A 36 4.07 -6.93 -1.98
CA LEU A 36 3.12 -6.99 -3.11
C LEU A 36 2.53 -5.61 -3.40
N ALA A 37 2.13 -4.89 -2.36
CA ALA A 37 1.57 -3.56 -2.51
C ALA A 37 2.56 -2.58 -3.16
N GLU A 38 3.84 -2.61 -2.78
CA GLU A 38 4.91 -1.82 -3.41
C GLU A 38 5.06 -2.14 -4.90
N LEU A 39 4.96 -3.41 -5.30
CA LEU A 39 4.99 -3.79 -6.72
C LEU A 39 3.81 -3.20 -7.48
N TYR A 40 2.59 -3.27 -6.92
CA TYR A 40 1.42 -2.67 -7.56
C TYR A 40 1.48 -1.14 -7.62
N VAL A 41 2.11 -0.47 -6.64
CA VAL A 41 2.39 0.97 -6.74
C VAL A 41 3.31 1.26 -7.92
N MET A 42 4.37 0.47 -8.12
CA MET A 42 5.28 0.63 -9.28
C MET A 42 4.57 0.42 -10.62
N GLU A 43 3.53 -0.41 -10.67
CA GLU A 43 2.68 -0.63 -11.85
C GLU A 43 1.52 0.38 -11.96
N ASN A 44 1.43 1.37 -11.07
CA ASN A 44 0.31 2.32 -10.98
C ASN A 44 -1.08 1.65 -10.74
N ARG A 45 -1.08 0.44 -10.18
CA ARG A 45 -2.26 -0.35 -9.81
C ARG A 45 -2.67 -0.04 -8.37
N LEU A 46 -3.08 1.20 -8.14
CA LEU A 46 -3.28 1.77 -6.80
C LEU A 46 -4.40 1.09 -6.00
N SER A 47 -5.43 0.57 -6.68
CA SER A 47 -6.52 -0.17 -6.04
C SER A 47 -6.04 -1.50 -5.44
N GLU A 48 -5.26 -2.28 -6.19
CA GLU A 48 -4.64 -3.50 -5.69
C GLU A 48 -3.62 -3.19 -4.58
N ALA A 49 -2.78 -2.18 -4.77
CA ALA A 49 -1.83 -1.74 -3.75
C ALA A 49 -2.52 -1.40 -2.43
N LYS A 50 -3.63 -0.63 -2.48
CA LYS A 50 -4.45 -0.31 -1.31
C LYS A 50 -4.95 -1.58 -0.62
N TRP A 51 -5.46 -2.55 -1.37
CA TRP A 51 -5.96 -3.80 -0.80
C TRP A 51 -4.87 -4.58 -0.04
N TYR A 52 -3.69 -4.73 -0.65
CA TYR A 52 -2.58 -5.45 -0.04
C TYR A 52 -1.98 -4.71 1.18
N TYR A 53 -1.84 -3.39 1.12
CA TYR A 53 -1.42 -2.63 2.29
C TYR A 53 -2.43 -2.72 3.46
N LEU A 54 -3.73 -2.79 3.18
CA LEU A 54 -4.74 -3.01 4.23
C LEU A 54 -4.60 -4.39 4.89
N GLN A 55 -4.30 -5.44 4.10
CA GLN A 55 -4.00 -6.77 4.67
C GLN A 55 -2.73 -6.73 5.52
N SER A 56 -1.67 -6.09 5.01
CA SER A 56 -0.41 -5.93 5.75
C SER A 56 -0.62 -5.18 7.06
N LEU A 57 -1.38 -4.07 7.03
CA LEU A 57 -1.72 -3.24 8.19
C LEU A 57 -2.49 -4.02 9.26
N LEU A 58 -3.47 -4.82 8.86
CA LEU A 58 -4.23 -5.66 9.78
C LEU A 58 -3.31 -6.62 10.54
N LEU A 59 -2.38 -7.27 9.83
CA LEU A 59 -1.44 -8.19 10.43
C LEU A 59 -0.40 -7.46 11.29
N SER A 60 0.19 -6.37 10.82
CA SER A 60 1.20 -5.63 11.57
C SER A 60 0.66 -5.10 12.90
N ARG A 61 -0.60 -4.63 12.92
CA ARG A 61 -1.29 -4.23 14.14
C ARG A 61 -1.50 -5.40 15.09
N ARG A 62 -1.96 -6.55 14.59
CA ARG A 62 -2.18 -7.75 15.41
C ARG A 62 -0.88 -8.25 16.05
N GLN A 63 0.21 -8.17 15.32
CA GLN A 63 1.54 -8.59 15.80
C GLN A 63 2.22 -7.54 16.69
N GLY A 64 1.65 -6.33 16.83
CA GLY A 64 2.28 -5.24 17.58
C GLY A 64 3.51 -4.64 16.89
N ASP A 65 3.71 -4.88 15.59
CA ASP A 65 4.81 -4.29 14.82
C ASP A 65 4.48 -2.84 14.49
N GLN A 66 4.82 -1.94 15.41
CA GLN A 66 4.57 -0.51 15.28
C GLN A 66 5.30 0.10 14.08
N TRP A 67 6.52 -0.37 13.78
CA TRP A 67 7.30 0.16 12.67
C TRP A 67 6.68 -0.20 11.31
N HIS A 68 6.27 -1.45 11.15
CA HIS A 68 5.60 -1.87 9.92
C HIS A 68 4.22 -1.24 9.78
N THR A 69 3.50 -1.10 10.90
CA THR A 69 2.21 -0.36 10.96
C THR A 69 2.39 1.08 10.49
N PHE A 70 3.43 1.77 10.95
CA PHE A 70 3.78 3.12 10.49
C PHE A 70 4.00 3.16 8.97
N LYS A 71 4.82 2.25 8.42
CA LYS A 71 5.10 2.20 6.98
C LYS A 71 3.84 1.97 6.15
N ASN A 72 3.00 1.03 6.57
CA ASN A 72 1.74 0.71 5.90
C ASN A 72 0.78 1.91 5.91
N LEU A 73 0.61 2.58 7.06
CA LEU A 73 -0.23 3.77 7.16
C LEU A 73 0.31 4.94 6.31
N SER A 74 1.63 5.15 6.30
CA SER A 74 2.25 6.21 5.50
C SER A 74 2.02 5.99 4.00
N ALA A 75 2.16 4.75 3.52
CA ALA A 75 1.91 4.39 2.12
C ALA A 75 0.41 4.47 1.77
N LEU A 76 -0.46 3.91 2.62
CA LEU A 76 -1.92 3.97 2.42
C LEU A 76 -2.43 5.41 2.38
N GLY A 77 -1.88 6.29 3.20
CA GLY A 77 -2.24 7.71 3.21
C GLY A 77 -2.05 8.35 1.84
N LEU A 78 -0.91 8.13 1.20
CA LEU A 78 -0.63 8.64 -0.15
C LEU A 78 -1.52 7.97 -1.21
N ILE A 79 -1.64 6.64 -1.18
CA ILE A 79 -2.46 5.90 -2.15
C ILE A 79 -3.93 6.33 -2.07
N LYS A 80 -4.48 6.49 -0.86
CA LYS A 80 -5.83 6.98 -0.65
C LYS A 80 -6.00 8.40 -1.18
N ALA A 81 -4.98 9.26 -1.01
CA ALA A 81 -5.01 10.61 -1.55
C ALA A 81 -5.06 10.59 -3.08
N ASP A 82 -4.19 9.79 -3.72
CA ASP A 82 -4.14 9.63 -5.19
C ASP A 82 -5.45 9.06 -5.76
N LEU A 83 -6.14 8.21 -4.98
CA LEU A 83 -7.48 7.68 -5.31
C LEU A 83 -8.64 8.65 -4.95
N GLY A 84 -8.33 9.87 -4.50
CA GLY A 84 -9.30 10.93 -4.19
C GLY A 84 -9.96 10.83 -2.79
N ASP A 85 -9.53 9.89 -1.94
CA ASP A 85 -10.04 9.69 -0.59
C ASP A 85 -9.21 10.48 0.46
N ILE A 86 -9.30 11.81 0.36
CA ILE A 86 -8.48 12.73 1.16
C ILE A 86 -8.76 12.62 2.66
N GLY A 87 -10.02 12.36 3.02
CA GLY A 87 -10.42 12.20 4.42
C GLY A 87 -9.73 11.02 5.08
N GLN A 88 -9.76 9.84 4.44
CA GLN A 88 -9.06 8.67 4.97
C GLN A 88 -7.54 8.80 4.87
N ALA A 89 -7.02 9.47 3.83
CA ALA A 89 -5.61 9.74 3.69
C ALA A 89 -5.03 10.52 4.89
N GLN A 90 -5.73 11.58 5.30
CA GLN A 90 -5.32 12.40 6.44
C GLN A 90 -5.39 11.63 7.77
N GLN A 91 -6.37 10.75 7.93
CA GLN A 91 -6.48 9.89 9.11
C GLN A 91 -5.28 8.94 9.21
N ASP A 92 -4.98 8.22 8.13
CA ASP A 92 -3.86 7.27 8.09
C ASP A 92 -2.52 7.96 8.37
N LEU A 93 -2.27 9.13 7.73
CA LEU A 93 -1.04 9.89 7.94
C LEU A 93 -0.94 10.45 9.37
N SER A 94 -2.05 10.89 9.96
CA SER A 94 -2.08 11.38 11.34
C SER A 94 -1.78 10.26 12.35
N GLU A 95 -2.27 9.06 12.08
CA GLU A 95 -1.94 7.88 12.88
C GLU A 95 -0.47 7.48 12.71
N ALA A 96 0.04 7.43 11.47
CA ALA A 96 1.46 7.19 11.20
C ALA A 96 2.34 8.19 11.96
N ARG A 97 1.99 9.49 11.92
CA ARG A 97 2.70 10.52 12.66
C ARG A 97 2.73 10.22 14.17
N SER A 98 1.60 9.84 14.74
CA SER A 98 1.48 9.50 16.17
C SER A 98 2.40 8.33 16.54
N ILE A 99 2.48 7.31 15.69
CA ILE A 99 3.40 6.17 15.88
C ILE A 99 4.87 6.63 15.80
N ALA A 100 5.23 7.44 14.80
CA ALA A 100 6.60 7.94 14.66
C ALA A 100 7.04 8.79 15.87
N VAL A 101 6.14 9.61 16.42
CA VAL A 101 6.37 10.37 17.65
C VAL A 101 6.57 9.43 18.84
N ALA A 102 5.70 8.44 19.02
CA ALA A 102 5.80 7.47 20.12
C ALA A 102 7.10 6.66 20.08
N MET A 103 7.60 6.34 18.88
CA MET A 103 8.88 5.67 18.67
C MET A 103 10.10 6.60 18.77
N GLY A 104 9.93 7.91 18.96
CA GLY A 104 11.02 8.89 19.01
C GLY A 104 11.72 9.14 17.66
N ARG A 105 11.09 8.76 16.54
CA ARG A 105 11.70 8.78 15.20
C ARG A 105 11.49 10.11 14.50
N LYS A 106 12.29 11.12 14.89
CA LYS A 106 12.16 12.49 14.39
C LYS A 106 12.20 12.63 12.86
N THR A 107 13.05 11.86 12.19
CA THR A 107 13.14 11.85 10.72
C THR A 107 11.83 11.42 10.06
N ASP A 108 11.18 10.41 10.61
CA ASP A 108 9.92 9.87 10.10
C ASP A 108 8.74 10.79 10.41
N VAL A 109 8.78 11.53 11.52
CA VAL A 109 7.81 12.60 11.81
C VAL A 109 7.90 13.69 10.74
N VAL A 110 9.10 14.13 10.38
CA VAL A 110 9.30 15.16 9.34
C VAL A 110 8.82 14.66 7.97
N ASP A 111 9.12 13.42 7.61
CA ASP A 111 8.65 12.81 6.36
C ASP A 111 7.12 12.75 6.29
N VAL A 112 6.46 12.29 7.37
CA VAL A 112 5.00 12.25 7.42
C VAL A 112 4.38 13.63 7.43
N ASP A 113 4.98 14.61 8.13
CA ASP A 113 4.50 16.00 8.13
C ASP A 113 4.55 16.61 6.72
N ALA A 114 5.58 16.30 5.93
CA ALA A 114 5.65 16.69 4.53
C ALA A 114 4.54 16.03 3.69
N LYS A 115 4.25 14.75 3.91
CA LYS A 115 3.15 14.04 3.23
C LYS A 115 1.77 14.60 3.61
N ILE A 116 1.55 14.91 4.89
CA ILE A 116 0.31 15.57 5.35
C ILE A 116 0.15 16.93 4.66
N TYR A 117 1.22 17.72 4.60
CA TYR A 117 1.20 19.00 3.91
C TYR A 117 0.87 18.84 2.42
N TYR A 118 1.49 17.87 1.75
CA TYR A 118 1.19 17.53 0.35
C TYR A 118 -0.30 17.17 0.15
N VAL A 119 -0.84 16.25 0.95
CA VAL A 119 -2.25 15.81 0.85
C VAL A 119 -3.23 16.96 1.14
N ARG A 120 -2.86 17.92 1.98
CA ARG A 120 -3.72 19.07 2.29
C ARG A 120 -3.71 20.16 1.21
N THR A 121 -2.56 20.33 0.53
CA THR A 121 -2.33 21.47 -0.37
C THR A 121 -2.52 21.13 -1.82
N ASN A 122 -2.20 19.90 -2.22
CA ASN A 122 -2.48 19.45 -3.57
C ASN A 122 -4.01 19.33 -3.71
N LYS A 123 -4.57 19.86 -4.80
CA LYS A 123 -6.01 19.81 -5.12
C LYS A 123 -6.30 19.05 -6.41
N ILE A 124 -5.25 18.59 -7.10
CA ILE A 124 -5.34 17.77 -8.30
C ILE A 124 -5.49 16.33 -7.83
N TRP A 125 -6.70 16.00 -7.40
CA TRP A 125 -7.07 14.64 -7.02
C TRP A 125 -7.97 14.10 -8.11
N LEU A 126 -7.59 12.97 -8.70
CA LEU A 126 -8.44 12.30 -9.68
C LEU A 126 -9.80 12.04 -9.00
N PRO A 127 -10.91 12.57 -9.54
CA PRO A 127 -12.21 12.33 -8.93
C PRO A 127 -12.48 10.83 -8.89
N LYS A 128 -13.16 10.36 -7.84
CA LYS A 128 -13.50 8.94 -7.63
C LYS A 128 -14.17 8.27 -8.85
N SER A 129 -14.77 9.06 -9.74
CA SER A 129 -15.37 8.65 -11.02
C SER A 129 -14.36 8.34 -12.14
N GLU A 130 -13.12 8.82 -12.04
CA GLU A 130 -12.01 8.51 -12.95
C GLU A 130 -11.19 7.29 -12.51
N LEU A 131 -11.54 6.67 -11.37
CA LEU A 131 -11.29 5.23 -11.18
C LEU A 131 -12.15 4.48 -12.20
N ARG A 132 -11.75 4.53 -13.48
CA ARG A 132 -12.05 3.44 -14.37
C ARG A 132 -11.52 2.21 -13.64
N TYR A 133 -12.46 1.39 -13.18
CA TYR A 133 -12.27 -0.05 -13.15
C TYR A 133 -11.35 -0.39 -14.31
N ALA A 134 -10.33 -1.20 -14.06
CA ALA A 134 -9.46 -1.73 -15.09
C ALA A 134 -10.32 -2.42 -16.16
N ASP A 135 -10.87 -1.64 -17.07
CA ASP A 135 -11.52 -2.07 -18.28
C ASP A 135 -10.38 -2.49 -19.17
N ALA A 136 -10.50 -3.72 -19.63
CA ALA A 136 -9.60 -4.39 -20.54
C ALA A 136 -8.24 -4.81 -19.90
N ALA A 137 -8.32 -5.76 -18.97
CA ALA A 137 -7.68 -7.03 -19.32
C ALA A 137 -8.25 -7.44 -20.70
N GLU A 138 -7.59 -7.00 -21.77
CA GLU A 138 -7.78 -7.56 -23.10
C GLU A 138 -7.45 -9.05 -22.98
N LEU A 139 -8.48 -9.85 -22.68
CA LEU A 139 -8.43 -11.27 -22.95
C LEU A 139 -8.17 -11.37 -24.45
N PRO A 140 -7.06 -11.99 -24.90
CA PRO A 140 -6.85 -12.19 -26.31
C PRO A 140 -8.04 -13.00 -26.83
N VAL A 141 -8.79 -12.38 -27.75
CA VAL A 141 -9.84 -13.03 -28.52
C VAL A 141 -9.26 -14.33 -29.07
N LYS A 142 -9.82 -15.47 -28.65
CA LYS A 142 -9.49 -16.77 -29.23
C LYS A 142 -9.86 -16.71 -30.72
N ILE A 143 -8.85 -16.67 -31.58
CA ILE A 143 -9.00 -17.03 -32.98
C ILE A 143 -8.74 -18.53 -33.07
N LYS A 144 -9.81 -19.33 -33.16
CA LYS A 144 -9.90 -20.55 -33.96
C LYS A 144 -11.36 -20.82 -34.28
#